data_AF-A0AAU0L6K0-F1
#
_entry.id   AF-A0AAU0L6K0-F1
#
_cell.length_a   1.000
_cell.length_b   1.000
_cell.length_c   1.000
_cell.angle_alpha   90.00
_cell.angle_beta   90.00
_cell.angle_gamma   90.00
#
_symmetry.space_group_name_H-M   'P 1'
#
loop_
_entity.id
_entity.type
_entity.pdbx_description
1 polymer ?
#
loop_
_entity_poly.entity_id
_entity_poly.type
_entity_poly.pdbx_seq_one_letter_code
_entity_poly.pdbx_strand_id
1 'polypeptide(L)'
;MDHIFSKKISVGNGIHTVAIKDTIHIQGFQTCAGSAALSNTQEEQHHADIIEYLVKNNCSVVGKTNLHELAFGITGINHFTGTSINPKYPTLIPGGSSSGSAAAVAAGLVDFSIGTDTGGSIRMPATCCGVFGLKPTYGRVSRNGVLPEYSSLDCVGPFAAKIDLLTHAMTCIDPSFVAADVPKASPKFALLDVQADELIWNSIHSYLKACGLENLPKLSVTHFEEAYDAGMQIINYENYQAFHHLIDTDLLGTDVASRLKMQQKQAQQMSCRLIKFVNNLGMHSMSF
;
A
#
# COMPACT_ATOMS: atom_id res chain seq x y z
N MET A 1 7.05 -20.45 -1.26
CA MET A 1 6.39 -19.83 -0.07
C MET A 1 7.34 -18.93 0.70
N ASP A 2 8.63 -18.99 0.38
CA ASP A 2 9.69 -18.21 1.03
C ASP A 2 9.34 -16.72 1.08
N HIS A 3 9.54 -16.13 2.25
CA HIS A 3 9.42 -14.70 2.51
C HIS A 3 8.03 -14.08 2.20
N ILE A 4 6.97 -14.87 2.03
CA ILE A 4 5.59 -14.34 1.88
C ILE A 4 5.06 -13.82 3.22
N PHE A 5 5.21 -14.61 4.28
CA PHE A 5 4.82 -14.23 5.63
C PHE A 5 6.04 -13.75 6.43
N SER A 6 5.94 -12.59 7.07
CA SER A 6 6.94 -12.13 8.05
C SER A 6 6.74 -12.81 9.41
N LYS A 7 5.50 -13.19 9.74
CA LYS A 7 5.17 -13.94 10.96
C LYS A 7 3.90 -14.77 10.75
N LYS A 8 3.91 -16.03 11.14
CA LYS A 8 2.68 -16.84 11.24
C LYS A 8 2.01 -16.54 12.57
N ILE A 9 0.71 -16.31 12.56
CA ILE A 9 -0.09 -15.94 13.73
C ILE A 9 -1.47 -16.61 13.65
N SER A 10 -2.25 -16.53 14.72
CA SER A 10 -3.63 -17.01 14.73
C SER A 10 -4.47 -16.06 15.57
N VAL A 11 -5.33 -15.27 14.93
CA VAL A 11 -6.30 -14.37 15.59
C VAL A 11 -7.67 -14.60 14.98
N GLY A 12 -8.67 -14.89 15.82
CA GLY A 12 -10.01 -15.31 15.36
C GLY A 12 -10.07 -16.79 14.95
N ASN A 13 -11.29 -17.33 14.87
CA ASN A 13 -11.59 -18.74 14.58
C ASN A 13 -12.61 -18.89 13.44
N GLY A 14 -12.65 -17.91 12.56
CA GLY A 14 -13.57 -17.85 11.43
C GLY A 14 -13.26 -18.84 10.30
N ILE A 15 -14.19 -18.93 9.34
CA ILE A 15 -14.07 -19.84 8.19
C ILE A 15 -13.20 -19.29 7.07
N HIS A 16 -13.06 -17.95 6.98
CA HIS A 16 -12.25 -17.30 5.96
C HIS A 16 -10.86 -16.98 6.52
N THR A 17 -9.84 -17.44 5.81
CA THR A 17 -8.43 -17.21 6.15
C THR A 17 -7.96 -15.90 5.54
N VAL A 18 -7.31 -15.08 6.36
CA VAL A 18 -6.86 -13.73 5.96
C VAL A 18 -5.41 -13.51 6.34
N ALA A 19 -4.65 -12.96 5.40
CA ALA A 19 -3.28 -12.48 5.65
C ALA A 19 -3.26 -10.95 5.75
N ILE A 20 -2.45 -10.40 6.66
CA ILE A 20 -2.46 -8.97 6.99
C ILE A 20 -1.08 -8.36 6.75
N LYS A 21 -0.98 -7.29 5.98
CA LYS A 21 0.28 -6.56 5.79
C LYS A 21 0.87 -6.10 7.12
N ASP A 22 2.18 -6.29 7.28
CA ASP A 22 2.96 -5.95 8.48
C ASP A 22 3.13 -4.43 8.73
N THR A 23 2.18 -3.61 8.27
CA THR A 23 1.98 -2.22 8.69
C THR A 23 0.73 -2.06 9.54
N ILE A 24 -0.03 -3.13 9.73
CA ILE A 24 -1.34 -3.11 10.40
C ILE A 24 -1.20 -3.79 11.76
N HIS A 25 -1.57 -3.07 12.81
CA HIS A 25 -1.37 -3.48 14.19
C HIS A 25 -2.28 -4.66 14.55
N ILE A 26 -1.70 -5.63 15.24
CA ILE A 26 -2.42 -6.79 15.77
C ILE A 26 -1.97 -6.96 17.23
N GLN A 27 -2.92 -6.85 18.16
CA GLN A 27 -2.66 -6.98 19.59
C GLN A 27 -1.83 -8.24 19.91
N GLY A 28 -0.79 -8.07 20.74
CA GLY A 28 0.12 -9.15 21.16
C GLY A 28 1.15 -9.54 20.10
N PHE A 29 1.28 -8.75 19.01
CA PHE A 29 2.32 -8.94 18.00
C PHE A 29 2.99 -7.61 17.70
N GLN A 30 4.28 -7.64 17.36
CA GLN A 30 5.00 -6.47 16.88
C GLN A 30 4.61 -6.14 15.44
N THR A 31 4.51 -4.85 15.15
CA THR A 31 4.42 -4.30 13.79
C THR A 31 5.81 -3.87 13.33
N CYS A 32 6.42 -4.62 12.41
CA CYS A 32 7.81 -4.38 12.01
C CYS A 32 7.93 -3.57 10.71
N ALA A 33 6.84 -3.43 9.93
CA ALA A 33 6.84 -2.80 8.61
C ALA A 33 7.96 -3.28 7.68
N GLY A 34 8.40 -4.54 7.83
CA GLY A 34 9.48 -5.13 7.04
C GLY A 34 10.85 -4.49 7.29
N SER A 35 11.03 -3.76 8.40
CA SER A 35 12.28 -3.09 8.74
C SER A 35 12.94 -3.73 9.97
N ALA A 36 14.26 -3.87 9.92
CA ALA A 36 15.03 -4.28 11.09
C ALA A 36 14.97 -3.21 12.20
N ALA A 37 14.84 -1.94 11.81
CA ALA A 37 14.76 -0.81 12.73
C ALA A 37 13.52 -0.84 13.64
N LEU A 38 12.48 -1.58 13.24
CA LEU A 38 11.25 -1.78 14.01
C LEU A 38 11.10 -3.21 14.56
N SER A 39 12.13 -4.04 14.45
CA SER A 39 12.06 -5.46 14.88
C SER A 39 12.06 -5.68 16.40
N ASN A 40 12.49 -4.67 17.16
CA ASN A 40 12.59 -4.72 18.63
C ASN A 40 11.64 -3.72 19.32
N THR A 41 10.56 -3.33 18.64
CA THR A 41 9.50 -2.51 19.24
C THR A 41 8.65 -3.33 20.20
N GLN A 42 7.87 -2.66 21.05
CA GLN A 42 6.91 -3.35 21.91
C GLN A 42 5.79 -3.98 21.08
N GLU A 43 5.20 -5.05 21.58
CA GLU A 43 3.99 -5.62 20.99
C GLU A 43 2.83 -4.63 21.07
N GLU A 44 1.97 -4.65 20.05
CA GLU A 44 0.81 -3.77 20.00
C GLU A 44 -0.15 -4.08 21.15
N GLN A 45 -0.62 -3.03 21.82
CA GLN A 45 -1.56 -3.16 22.94
C GLN A 45 -3.00 -3.35 22.46
N HIS A 46 -3.29 -2.94 21.23
CA HIS A 46 -4.61 -2.97 20.63
C HIS A 46 -4.56 -3.43 19.18
N HIS A 47 -5.65 -4.04 18.73
CA HIS A 47 -5.88 -4.32 17.33
C HIS A 47 -6.12 -3.03 16.55
N ALA A 48 -5.69 -3.00 15.28
CA ALA A 48 -6.24 -2.04 14.32
C ALA A 48 -7.75 -2.32 14.14
N ASP A 49 -8.55 -1.29 13.86
CA ASP A 49 -10.01 -1.42 13.69
C ASP A 49 -10.37 -2.51 12.69
N ILE A 50 -9.61 -2.61 11.60
CA ILE A 50 -9.84 -3.60 10.53
C ILE A 50 -9.70 -5.04 11.05
N ILE A 51 -8.83 -5.30 12.03
CA ILE A 51 -8.67 -6.64 12.61
C ILE A 51 -9.91 -6.99 13.43
N GLU A 52 -10.44 -6.03 14.20
CA GLU A 52 -11.69 -6.24 14.92
C GLU A 52 -12.86 -6.54 13.97
N TYR A 53 -12.96 -5.81 12.86
CA TYR A 53 -14.01 -6.06 11.87
C TYR A 53 -13.86 -7.44 11.23
N LEU A 54 -12.64 -7.86 10.88
CA LEU A 54 -12.39 -9.20 10.36
C LEU A 54 -12.82 -10.30 11.34
N VAL A 55 -12.40 -10.21 12.60
CA VAL A 55 -12.75 -11.21 13.62
C VAL A 55 -14.28 -11.25 13.82
N LYS A 56 -14.95 -10.10 13.85
CA LYS A 56 -16.42 -10.01 13.95
C LYS A 56 -17.15 -10.60 12.73
N ASN A 57 -16.50 -10.63 11.56
CA ASN A 57 -17.05 -11.16 10.31
C ASN A 57 -16.55 -12.59 9.96
N ASN A 58 -16.34 -13.44 10.98
CA ASN A 58 -15.95 -14.84 10.79
C ASN A 58 -14.67 -15.02 9.94
N CYS A 59 -13.68 -14.15 10.13
CA CYS A 59 -12.34 -14.34 9.58
C CYS A 59 -11.36 -14.87 10.64
N SER A 60 -10.37 -15.64 10.19
CA SER A 60 -9.20 -16.05 10.95
C SER A 60 -7.95 -15.43 10.30
N VAL A 61 -7.25 -14.58 11.04
CA VAL A 61 -5.99 -14.00 10.60
C VAL A 61 -4.87 -15.00 10.86
N VAL A 62 -4.25 -15.48 9.77
CA VAL A 62 -3.29 -16.61 9.80
C VAL A 62 -1.82 -16.18 9.68
N GLY A 63 -1.57 -14.90 9.38
CA GLY A 63 -0.23 -14.44 9.14
C GLY A 63 -0.12 -12.95 8.88
N LYS A 64 1.04 -12.40 9.26
CA LYS A 64 1.51 -11.10 8.83
C LYS A 64 2.32 -11.25 7.56
N THR A 65 2.01 -10.49 6.53
CA THR A 65 2.67 -10.57 5.23
C THR A 65 3.84 -9.61 5.14
N ASN A 66 4.84 -10.06 4.39
CA ASN A 66 6.00 -9.27 4.07
C ASN A 66 5.66 -8.12 3.11
N LEU A 67 6.56 -7.15 3.02
CA LEU A 67 6.38 -5.91 2.28
C LEU A 67 7.72 -5.30 1.90
N HIS A 68 7.70 -4.35 0.96
CA HIS A 68 8.81 -3.42 0.81
C HIS A 68 8.97 -2.60 2.09
N GLU A 69 10.19 -2.49 2.60
CA GLU A 69 10.49 -1.90 3.90
C GLU A 69 9.83 -0.53 4.11
N LEU A 70 9.22 -0.34 5.29
CA LEU A 70 8.43 0.83 5.70
C LEU A 70 7.29 1.21 4.74
N ALA A 71 6.86 0.27 3.90
CA ALA A 71 5.99 0.52 2.78
C ALA A 71 6.53 1.55 1.76
N PHE A 72 7.82 1.90 1.81
CA PHE A 72 8.40 3.03 1.07
C PHE A 72 9.07 2.61 -0.24
N GLY A 73 8.35 1.85 -1.06
CA GLY A 73 8.76 1.48 -2.42
C GLY A 73 7.83 0.48 -3.09
N ILE A 74 7.95 0.35 -4.42
CA ILE A 74 6.96 -0.34 -5.26
C ILE A 74 7.42 -1.69 -5.81
N THR A 75 8.63 -2.14 -5.49
CA THR A 75 9.19 -3.38 -6.06
C THR A 75 8.84 -4.61 -5.23
N GLY A 76 8.66 -4.44 -3.92
CA GLY A 76 8.51 -5.56 -2.99
C GLY A 76 9.83 -6.20 -2.55
N ILE A 77 10.98 -5.70 -3.06
CA ILE A 77 12.30 -6.12 -2.59
C ILE A 77 12.46 -5.73 -1.12
N ASN A 78 12.92 -6.67 -0.30
CA ASN A 78 13.22 -6.42 1.11
C ASN A 78 14.50 -7.17 1.52
N HIS A 79 15.48 -6.43 2.02
CA HIS A 79 16.79 -6.98 2.38
C HIS A 79 16.82 -7.58 3.80
N PHE A 80 15.88 -7.21 4.66
CA PHE A 80 15.81 -7.69 6.03
C PHE A 80 15.02 -9.00 6.14
N THR A 81 13.79 -9.00 5.65
CA THR A 81 12.88 -10.16 5.71
C THR A 81 13.06 -11.13 4.54
N GLY A 82 13.84 -10.75 3.53
CA GLY A 82 13.91 -11.39 2.22
C GLY A 82 12.77 -10.94 1.30
N THR A 83 12.92 -11.13 -0.02
CA THR A 83 11.91 -10.72 -1.00
C THR A 83 10.87 -11.82 -1.21
N SER A 84 9.58 -11.49 -1.08
CA SER A 84 8.50 -12.45 -1.39
C SER A 84 8.61 -12.92 -2.84
N ILE A 85 8.54 -14.23 -3.05
CA ILE A 85 8.51 -14.80 -4.41
C ILE A 85 7.16 -14.49 -5.06
N ASN A 86 7.18 -14.00 -6.31
CA ASN A 86 5.99 -13.94 -7.16
C ASN A 86 5.62 -15.37 -7.60
N PRO A 87 4.48 -15.95 -7.14
CA PRO A 87 4.17 -17.35 -7.40
C PRO A 87 3.95 -17.67 -8.88
N LYS A 88 3.52 -16.68 -9.66
CA LYS A 88 3.25 -16.83 -11.09
C LYS A 88 4.51 -16.67 -11.94
N TYR A 89 5.43 -15.81 -11.50
CA TYR A 89 6.67 -15.51 -12.20
C TYR A 89 7.84 -15.43 -11.22
N PRO A 90 8.38 -16.57 -10.73
CA PRO A 90 9.34 -16.59 -9.61
C PRO A 90 10.65 -15.83 -9.84
N THR A 91 11.01 -15.55 -11.10
CA THR A 91 12.21 -14.78 -11.47
C THR A 91 11.97 -13.27 -11.54
N LEU A 92 10.73 -12.82 -11.37
CA LEU A 92 10.32 -11.42 -11.41
C LEU A 92 9.90 -10.95 -10.01
N ILE A 93 9.95 -9.64 -9.82
CA ILE A 93 9.48 -9.02 -8.58
C ILE A 93 7.98 -9.26 -8.36
N PRO A 94 7.53 -9.39 -7.10
CA PRO A 94 6.11 -9.49 -6.76
C PRO A 94 5.38 -8.14 -6.88
N GLY A 95 6.11 -7.04 -7.04
CA GLY A 95 5.59 -5.68 -6.87
C GLY A 95 5.40 -5.33 -5.40
N GLY A 96 5.15 -4.07 -5.10
CA GLY A 96 5.09 -3.58 -3.72
C GLY A 96 4.31 -2.27 -3.56
N SER A 97 4.18 -1.76 -2.33
CA SER A 97 4.85 -2.33 -1.14
C SER A 97 4.19 -3.59 -0.57
N SER A 98 2.92 -3.89 -0.84
CA SER A 98 2.22 -5.06 -0.26
C SER A 98 2.56 -6.39 -0.97
N SER A 99 3.85 -6.70 -1.09
CA SER A 99 4.38 -7.85 -1.84
C SER A 99 3.87 -9.19 -1.33
N GLY A 100 4.01 -9.44 -0.03
CA GLY A 100 3.56 -10.67 0.60
C GLY A 100 2.04 -10.84 0.56
N SER A 101 1.27 -9.74 0.62
CA SER A 101 -0.20 -9.77 0.52
C SER A 101 -0.67 -10.31 -0.82
N ALA A 102 -0.16 -9.76 -1.93
CA ALA A 102 -0.51 -10.25 -3.26
C ALA A 102 0.02 -11.68 -3.51
N ALA A 103 1.26 -11.97 -3.08
CA ALA A 103 1.87 -13.29 -3.24
C ALA A 103 1.12 -14.37 -2.45
N ALA A 104 0.63 -14.08 -1.23
CA ALA A 104 -0.14 -15.03 -0.43
C ALA A 104 -1.43 -15.46 -1.14
N VAL A 105 -2.14 -14.49 -1.72
CA VAL A 105 -3.36 -14.75 -2.49
C VAL A 105 -3.05 -15.48 -3.79
N ALA A 106 -2.02 -15.06 -4.54
CA ALA A 106 -1.63 -15.69 -5.79
C ALA A 106 -1.18 -17.15 -5.60
N ALA A 107 -0.58 -17.47 -4.45
CA ALA A 107 -0.21 -18.83 -4.07
C ALA A 107 -1.36 -19.67 -3.48
N GLY A 108 -2.56 -19.09 -3.31
CA GLY A 108 -3.70 -19.78 -2.71
C GLY A 108 -3.51 -20.12 -1.23
N LEU A 109 -2.72 -19.33 -0.50
CA LEU A 109 -2.43 -19.58 0.93
C LEU A 109 -3.52 -19.04 1.87
N VAL A 110 -4.33 -18.10 1.36
CA VAL A 110 -5.43 -17.45 2.09
C VAL A 110 -6.58 -17.14 1.12
N ASP A 111 -7.80 -17.01 1.64
CA ASP A 111 -8.96 -16.63 0.84
C ASP A 111 -8.82 -15.20 0.29
N PHE A 112 -8.33 -14.29 1.14
CA PHE A 112 -7.98 -12.92 0.78
C PHE A 112 -6.88 -12.37 1.71
N SER A 113 -6.32 -11.22 1.36
CA SER A 113 -5.38 -10.51 2.23
C SER A 113 -5.67 -9.02 2.26
N ILE A 114 -5.21 -8.34 3.31
CA ILE A 114 -5.33 -6.89 3.47
C ILE A 114 -3.96 -6.24 3.33
N GLY A 115 -3.90 -5.15 2.57
CA GLY A 115 -2.70 -4.32 2.43
C GLY A 115 -3.02 -2.83 2.46
N THR A 116 -2.03 -2.03 2.08
CA THR A 116 -2.15 -0.57 2.02
C THR A 116 -1.66 -0.04 0.67
N ASP A 117 -2.28 1.04 0.17
CA ASP A 117 -2.00 1.69 -1.11
C ASP A 117 -1.98 3.21 -0.95
N THR A 118 -0.76 3.76 -0.93
CA THR A 118 -0.51 5.20 -0.94
C THR A 118 -0.26 5.71 -2.37
N GLY A 119 0.60 5.01 -3.11
CA GLY A 119 1.01 5.35 -4.48
C GLY A 119 0.90 4.18 -5.46
N GLY A 120 0.07 3.17 -5.16
CA GLY A 120 -0.06 1.95 -5.97
C GLY A 120 0.21 0.66 -5.19
N SER A 121 0.44 0.72 -3.88
CA SER A 121 0.92 -0.42 -3.10
C SER A 121 -0.06 -1.59 -2.91
N ILE A 122 -1.31 -1.48 -3.39
CA ILE A 122 -2.21 -2.61 -3.61
C ILE A 122 -2.24 -2.97 -5.10
N ARG A 123 -2.50 -1.98 -5.96
CA ARG A 123 -2.74 -2.18 -7.40
C ARG A 123 -1.52 -2.74 -8.14
N MET A 124 -0.32 -2.28 -7.79
CA MET A 124 0.94 -2.72 -8.40
C MET A 124 1.24 -4.19 -8.10
N PRO A 125 1.34 -4.65 -6.84
CA PRO A 125 1.59 -6.07 -6.57
C PRO A 125 0.44 -6.97 -7.03
N ALA A 126 -0.81 -6.50 -7.04
CA ALA A 126 -1.93 -7.23 -7.63
C ALA A 126 -1.71 -7.50 -9.13
N THR A 127 -1.28 -6.47 -9.87
CA THR A 127 -0.94 -6.58 -11.30
C THR A 127 0.22 -7.53 -11.54
N CYS A 128 1.30 -7.43 -10.76
CA CYS A 128 2.48 -8.28 -10.88
C CYS A 128 2.19 -9.77 -10.55
N CYS A 129 1.38 -10.02 -9.52
CA CYS A 129 1.05 -11.38 -9.08
C CYS A 129 -0.17 -11.99 -9.79
N GLY A 130 -0.90 -11.20 -10.60
CA GLY A 130 -2.05 -11.66 -11.36
C GLY A 130 -3.29 -11.95 -10.49
N VAL A 131 -3.55 -11.11 -9.49
CA VAL A 131 -4.71 -11.19 -8.58
C VAL A 131 -5.51 -9.90 -8.61
N PHE A 132 -6.72 -9.91 -8.06
CA PHE A 132 -7.47 -8.67 -7.87
C PHE A 132 -6.94 -7.92 -6.64
N GLY A 133 -6.80 -6.60 -6.76
CA GLY A 133 -6.46 -5.71 -5.65
C GLY A 133 -7.26 -4.43 -5.77
N LEU A 134 -7.95 -4.05 -4.70
CA LEU A 134 -8.79 -2.86 -4.68
C LEU A 134 -8.17 -1.81 -3.76
N LYS A 135 -7.91 -0.62 -4.30
CA LYS A 135 -7.72 0.59 -3.51
C LYS A 135 -9.07 1.29 -3.35
N PRO A 136 -9.69 1.31 -2.16
CA PRO A 136 -10.96 2.00 -1.96
C PRO A 136 -10.82 3.53 -2.09
N THR A 137 -11.96 4.21 -2.00
CA THR A 137 -12.00 5.67 -1.79
C THR A 137 -11.25 6.01 -0.51
N TYR A 138 -10.46 7.08 -0.55
CA TYR A 138 -9.76 7.58 0.64
C TYR A 138 -10.75 7.85 1.78
N GLY A 139 -10.40 7.41 2.99
CA GLY A 139 -11.25 7.52 4.19
C GLY A 139 -12.39 6.50 4.28
N ARG A 140 -12.57 5.60 3.31
CA ARG A 140 -13.63 4.57 3.37
C ARG A 140 -13.36 3.49 4.43
N VAL A 141 -12.14 2.96 4.45
CA VAL A 141 -11.72 1.93 5.42
C VAL A 141 -10.90 2.63 6.51
N SER A 142 -11.17 2.31 7.78
CA SER A 142 -10.42 2.86 8.90
C SER A 142 -8.92 2.58 8.78
N ARG A 143 -8.11 3.57 9.17
CA ARG A 143 -6.65 3.47 9.28
C ARG A 143 -6.15 3.51 10.72
N ASN A 144 -7.05 3.46 11.70
CA ASN A 144 -6.64 3.38 13.10
C ASN A 144 -5.83 2.09 13.33
N GLY A 145 -4.62 2.23 13.89
CA GLY A 145 -3.66 1.13 14.04
C GLY A 145 -2.95 0.73 12.73
N VAL A 146 -2.77 1.64 11.78
CA VAL A 146 -2.05 1.37 10.51
C VAL A 146 -0.90 2.36 10.32
N LEU A 147 0.30 1.83 10.06
CA LEU A 147 1.49 2.63 9.74
C LEU A 147 1.53 3.08 8.27
N PRO A 148 2.04 4.30 7.98
CA PRO A 148 2.32 5.36 8.95
C PRO A 148 1.02 5.90 9.56
N GLU A 149 1.06 6.27 10.85
CA GLU A 149 -0.11 6.73 11.61
C GLU A 149 -0.85 7.87 10.88
N TYR A 150 -0.09 8.83 10.36
CA TYR A 150 -0.61 9.93 9.56
C TYR A 150 -0.25 9.73 8.08
N SER A 151 -1.27 9.76 7.22
CA SER A 151 -1.10 9.95 5.79
C SER A 151 -2.35 10.53 5.15
N SER A 152 -2.18 11.44 4.19
CA SER A 152 -3.27 12.05 3.42
C SER A 152 -3.65 11.28 2.16
N LEU A 153 -2.93 10.20 1.83
CA LEU A 153 -3.10 9.45 0.58
C LEU A 153 -3.32 7.95 0.79
N ASP A 154 -2.85 7.42 1.92
CA ASP A 154 -2.85 5.98 2.16
C ASP A 154 -4.27 5.42 2.35
N CYS A 155 -4.52 4.26 1.76
CA CYS A 155 -5.80 3.56 1.80
C CYS A 155 -5.56 2.09 2.18
N VAL A 156 -6.36 1.55 3.11
CA VAL A 156 -6.39 0.11 3.41
C VAL A 156 -7.33 -0.58 2.42
N GLY A 157 -6.95 -1.74 1.90
CA GLY A 157 -7.79 -2.46 0.95
C GLY A 157 -7.41 -3.93 0.73
N PRO A 158 -8.31 -4.71 0.11
CA PRO A 158 -8.15 -6.15 -0.02
C PRO A 158 -7.46 -6.59 -1.32
N PHE A 159 -6.94 -7.81 -1.28
CA PHE A 159 -6.56 -8.63 -2.42
C PHE A 159 -7.33 -9.95 -2.40
N ALA A 160 -7.74 -10.44 -3.57
CA ALA A 160 -8.37 -11.75 -3.69
C ALA A 160 -8.13 -12.37 -5.08
N ALA A 161 -8.23 -13.69 -5.18
CA ALA A 161 -8.09 -14.41 -6.46
C ALA A 161 -9.37 -14.35 -7.31
N LYS A 162 -10.51 -13.96 -6.72
CA LYS A 162 -11.83 -13.87 -7.36
C LYS A 162 -12.54 -12.59 -6.95
N ILE A 163 -13.35 -12.04 -7.85
CA ILE A 163 -14.09 -10.79 -7.60
C ILE A 163 -15.08 -10.93 -6.44
N ASP A 164 -15.77 -12.07 -6.32
CA ASP A 164 -16.73 -12.30 -5.23
C ASP A 164 -16.04 -12.30 -3.86
N LEU A 165 -14.84 -12.87 -3.78
CA LEU A 165 -14.01 -12.83 -2.56
C LEU A 165 -13.48 -11.43 -2.28
N LEU A 166 -13.15 -10.64 -3.30
CA LEU A 166 -12.75 -9.25 -3.13
C LEU A 166 -13.90 -8.39 -2.57
N THR A 167 -15.11 -8.60 -3.09
CA THR A 167 -16.35 -7.95 -2.61
C THR A 167 -16.66 -8.38 -1.18
N HIS A 168 -16.56 -9.67 -0.87
CA HIS A 168 -16.72 -10.18 0.49
C HIS A 168 -15.69 -9.59 1.45
N ALA A 169 -14.43 -9.50 1.05
CA ALA A 169 -13.37 -8.89 1.84
C ALA A 169 -13.69 -7.41 2.16
N MET A 170 -14.26 -6.66 1.21
CA MET A 170 -14.73 -5.29 1.46
C MET A 170 -15.83 -5.24 2.53
N THR A 171 -16.82 -6.13 2.48
CA THR A 171 -17.84 -6.25 3.54
C THR A 171 -17.22 -6.55 4.91
N CYS A 172 -16.12 -7.31 4.96
CA CYS A 172 -15.46 -7.67 6.22
C CYS A 172 -14.63 -6.54 6.83
N ILE A 173 -14.17 -5.55 6.06
CA ILE A 173 -13.29 -4.47 6.53
C ILE A 173 -13.95 -3.09 6.58
N ASP A 174 -15.10 -2.92 5.92
CA ASP A 174 -15.89 -1.68 5.90
C ASP A 174 -17.35 -2.00 6.25
N PRO A 175 -17.79 -1.69 7.49
CA PRO A 175 -19.19 -1.90 7.91
C PRO A 175 -20.23 -1.14 7.09
N SER A 176 -19.82 -0.09 6.37
CA SER A 176 -20.69 0.70 5.50
C SER A 176 -20.73 0.20 4.06
N PHE A 177 -19.91 -0.80 3.72
CA PHE A 177 -19.84 -1.32 2.36
C PHE A 177 -21.08 -2.17 2.04
N VAL A 178 -21.77 -1.76 0.98
CA VAL A 178 -22.89 -2.50 0.41
C VAL A 178 -22.53 -2.82 -1.04
N ALA A 179 -22.51 -4.11 -1.37
CA ALA A 179 -22.33 -4.54 -2.75
C ALA A 179 -23.49 -4.02 -3.60
N ALA A 180 -23.18 -3.25 -4.64
CA ALA A 180 -24.18 -2.73 -5.55
C ALA A 180 -24.51 -3.75 -6.64
N ASP A 181 -25.78 -3.77 -7.07
CA ASP A 181 -26.17 -4.50 -8.26
C ASP A 181 -25.45 -3.97 -9.50
N VAL A 182 -25.23 -4.85 -10.48
CA VAL A 182 -24.70 -4.44 -11.79
C VAL A 182 -25.65 -3.41 -12.41
N PRO A 183 -25.16 -2.22 -12.81
CA PRO A 183 -26.00 -1.20 -13.41
C PRO A 183 -26.76 -1.74 -14.64
N LYS A 184 -28.05 -1.43 -14.74
CA LYS A 184 -28.87 -1.80 -15.91
C LYS A 184 -28.40 -1.11 -17.20
N ALA A 185 -27.87 0.11 -17.07
CA ALA A 185 -27.26 0.83 -18.16
C ALA A 185 -25.76 0.56 -18.19
N SER A 186 -25.22 0.33 -19.38
CA SER A 186 -23.77 0.19 -19.55
C SER A 186 -23.06 1.48 -19.11
N PRO A 187 -21.99 1.39 -18.30
CA PRO A 187 -21.22 2.56 -17.93
C PRO A 187 -20.49 3.14 -19.14
N LYS A 188 -20.15 4.43 -19.06
CA LYS A 188 -19.33 5.09 -20.08
C LYS A 188 -17.86 4.82 -19.79
N PHE A 189 -17.15 4.34 -20.80
CA PHE A 189 -15.72 4.08 -20.72
C PHE A 189 -14.93 5.09 -21.57
N ALA A 190 -13.70 5.35 -21.16
CA ALA A 190 -12.73 6.15 -21.89
C ALA A 190 -11.32 5.62 -21.63
N LEU A 191 -10.41 5.86 -22.56
CA LEU A 191 -8.99 5.57 -22.39
C LEU A 191 -8.28 6.86 -22.03
N LEU A 192 -7.58 6.86 -20.91
CA LEU A 192 -6.67 7.95 -20.58
C LEU A 192 -5.40 7.80 -21.42
N ASP A 193 -5.04 8.86 -22.13
CA ASP A 193 -3.82 8.93 -22.93
C ASP A 193 -2.62 9.14 -22.01
N VAL A 194 -1.91 8.05 -21.73
CA VAL A 194 -0.72 8.02 -20.86
C VAL A 194 0.43 7.31 -21.55
N GLN A 195 1.66 7.64 -21.16
CA GLN A 195 2.83 6.89 -21.61
C GLN A 195 2.86 5.51 -20.92
N ALA A 196 2.93 4.46 -21.72
CA ALA A 196 3.13 3.09 -21.25
C ALA A 196 3.87 2.28 -22.31
N ASP A 197 4.45 1.15 -21.89
CA ASP A 197 5.14 0.22 -22.77
C ASP A 197 4.19 -0.31 -23.87
N GLU A 198 4.73 -0.53 -25.08
CA GLU A 198 3.94 -1.01 -26.22
C GLU A 198 3.27 -2.36 -25.94
N LEU A 199 3.94 -3.26 -25.19
CA LEU A 199 3.38 -4.54 -24.79
C LEU A 199 2.16 -4.39 -23.88
N ILE A 200 2.17 -3.37 -23.01
CA ILE A 200 1.03 -3.06 -22.14
C ILE A 200 -0.14 -2.57 -22.99
N TRP A 201 0.10 -1.62 -23.90
CA TRP A 201 -0.94 -1.11 -24.79
C TRP A 201 -1.51 -2.20 -25.70
N ASN A 202 -0.65 -3.04 -26.28
CA ASN A 202 -1.07 -4.16 -27.11
C ASN A 202 -1.95 -5.16 -26.35
N SER A 203 -1.63 -5.42 -25.07
CA SER A 203 -2.44 -6.29 -24.20
C SER A 203 -3.82 -5.68 -23.92
N ILE A 204 -3.87 -4.39 -23.57
CA ILE A 204 -5.12 -3.67 -23.31
C ILE A 204 -6.00 -3.62 -24.56
N HIS A 205 -5.43 -3.24 -25.71
CA HIS A 205 -6.18 -3.15 -26.97
C HIS A 205 -6.72 -4.51 -27.42
N SER A 206 -5.94 -5.58 -27.25
CA SER A 206 -6.38 -6.94 -27.56
C SER A 206 -7.59 -7.34 -26.70
N TYR A 207 -7.57 -7.03 -25.40
CA TYR A 207 -8.69 -7.29 -24.50
C TYR A 207 -9.93 -6.46 -24.84
N LEU A 208 -9.76 -5.15 -25.07
CA LEU A 208 -10.87 -4.26 -25.44
C LEU A 208 -11.54 -4.70 -26.74
N LYS A 209 -10.76 -5.09 -27.75
CA LYS A 209 -11.27 -5.65 -29.00
C LYS A 209 -12.07 -6.93 -28.78
N ALA A 210 -11.58 -7.84 -27.93
CA ALA A 210 -12.31 -9.06 -27.59
C ALA A 210 -13.66 -8.77 -26.89
N CYS A 211 -13.76 -7.64 -26.20
CA CYS A 211 -14.97 -7.16 -25.54
C CYS A 211 -15.87 -6.28 -26.44
N GLY A 212 -15.50 -6.00 -27.70
CA GLY A 212 -16.23 -5.07 -28.57
C GLY A 212 -16.13 -3.60 -28.15
N LEU A 213 -15.04 -3.22 -27.46
CA LEU A 213 -14.77 -1.88 -26.93
C LEU A 213 -13.54 -1.23 -27.60
N GLU A 214 -13.29 -1.49 -28.88
CA GLU A 214 -12.11 -0.97 -29.58
C GLU A 214 -12.17 0.54 -29.88
N ASN A 215 -13.36 1.15 -29.85
CA ASN A 215 -13.59 2.55 -30.24
C ASN A 215 -13.83 3.49 -29.05
N LEU A 216 -13.17 3.27 -27.91
CA LEU A 216 -13.32 4.14 -26.74
C LEU A 216 -12.76 5.55 -26.99
N PRO A 217 -13.41 6.61 -26.47
CA PRO A 217 -12.85 7.95 -26.54
C PRO A 217 -11.53 8.00 -25.78
N LYS A 218 -10.52 8.62 -26.40
CA LYS A 218 -9.26 8.96 -25.74
C LYS A 218 -9.37 10.31 -25.05
N LEU A 219 -8.90 10.39 -23.82
CA LEU A 219 -8.91 11.60 -23.00
C LEU A 219 -7.49 11.95 -22.59
N SER A 220 -7.15 13.23 -22.65
CA SER A 220 -5.93 13.75 -22.05
C SER A 220 -6.32 14.58 -20.82
N VAL A 221 -5.51 14.51 -19.76
CA VAL A 221 -5.73 15.27 -18.52
C VAL A 221 -4.59 16.25 -18.36
N THR A 222 -4.91 17.55 -18.38
CA THR A 222 -3.92 18.65 -18.46
C THR A 222 -2.88 18.63 -17.35
N HIS A 223 -3.25 18.25 -16.13
CA HIS A 223 -2.38 18.30 -14.94
C HIS A 223 -2.02 16.92 -14.39
N PHE A 224 -1.99 15.90 -15.26
CA PHE A 224 -1.76 14.53 -14.80
C PHE A 224 -0.37 14.35 -14.19
N GLU A 225 0.66 14.85 -14.87
CA GLU A 225 2.05 14.77 -14.40
C GLU A 225 2.27 15.65 -13.17
N GLU A 226 1.73 16.87 -13.15
CA GLU A 226 1.84 17.77 -11.98
C GLU A 226 1.13 17.20 -10.75
N ALA A 227 -0.01 16.51 -10.93
CA ALA A 227 -0.70 15.83 -9.85
C ALA A 227 0.10 14.60 -9.35
N TYR A 228 0.74 13.85 -10.26
CA TYR A 228 1.64 12.76 -9.90
C TYR A 228 2.83 13.28 -9.09
N ASP A 229 3.50 14.32 -9.57
CA ASP A 229 4.64 14.94 -8.89
C ASP A 229 4.25 15.47 -7.51
N ALA A 230 3.12 16.17 -7.39
CA ALA A 230 2.61 16.63 -6.10
C ALA A 230 2.33 15.46 -5.14
N GLY A 231 1.71 14.39 -5.64
CA GLY A 231 1.48 13.17 -4.87
C GLY A 231 2.78 12.55 -4.37
N MET A 232 3.80 12.46 -5.23
CA MET A 232 5.11 11.94 -4.84
C MET A 232 5.80 12.80 -3.78
N GLN A 233 5.70 14.13 -3.87
CA GLN A 233 6.22 15.02 -2.82
C GLN A 233 5.52 14.79 -1.47
N ILE A 234 4.19 14.66 -1.47
CA ILE A 234 3.40 14.38 -0.26
C ILE A 234 3.82 13.04 0.35
N ILE A 235 3.87 11.96 -0.46
CA ILE A 235 4.28 10.63 -0.01
C ILE A 235 5.67 10.66 0.63
N ASN A 236 6.62 11.31 -0.04
CA ASN A 236 7.99 11.41 0.45
C ASN A 236 8.08 12.19 1.77
N TYR A 237 7.38 13.31 1.86
CA TYR A 237 7.34 14.15 3.06
C TYR A 237 6.70 13.42 4.24
N GLU A 238 5.54 12.80 4.05
CA GLU A 238 4.82 12.07 5.11
C GLU A 238 5.62 10.85 5.60
N ASN A 239 6.25 10.09 4.69
CA ASN A 239 7.15 8.99 5.09
C ASN A 239 8.37 9.50 5.86
N TYR A 240 8.92 10.64 5.46
CA TYR A 240 9.99 11.27 6.22
C TYR A 240 9.52 11.65 7.63
N GLN A 241 8.38 12.33 7.78
CA GLN A 241 7.85 12.68 9.10
C GLN A 241 7.61 11.44 9.97
N ALA A 242 7.09 10.36 9.38
CA ALA A 242 6.83 9.12 10.11
C ALA A 242 8.11 8.41 10.57
N PHE A 243 9.17 8.40 9.75
CA PHE A 243 10.28 7.46 9.92
C PHE A 243 11.68 8.09 9.99
N HIS A 244 11.82 9.42 9.96
CA HIS A 244 13.16 10.05 9.99
C HIS A 244 13.96 9.71 11.24
N HIS A 245 13.30 9.41 12.36
CA HIS A 245 13.95 9.00 13.61
C HIS A 245 14.71 7.66 13.49
N LEU A 246 14.43 6.87 12.44
CA LEU A 246 15.11 5.61 12.17
C LEU A 246 16.41 5.78 11.37
N ILE A 247 16.68 6.96 10.80
CA ILE A 247 17.83 7.21 9.92
C ILE A 247 19.16 6.90 10.62
N ASP A 248 19.27 7.21 11.91
CA ASP A 248 20.50 7.10 12.70
C ASP A 248 20.68 5.71 13.37
N THR A 249 19.75 4.78 13.12
CA THR A 249 19.83 3.42 13.67
C THR A 249 20.80 2.52 12.91
N ASP A 250 21.17 2.89 11.69
CA ASP A 250 21.91 2.05 10.72
C ASP A 250 21.24 0.68 10.42
N LEU A 251 19.95 0.52 10.77
CA LEU A 251 19.18 -0.71 10.58
C LEU A 251 18.25 -0.66 9.35
N LEU A 252 18.18 0.47 8.66
CA LEU A 252 17.36 0.64 7.45
C LEU A 252 18.07 0.04 6.22
N GLY A 253 17.31 -0.54 5.31
CA GLY A 253 17.77 -0.87 3.96
C GLY A 253 18.29 0.36 3.22
N THR A 254 19.31 0.15 2.39
CA THR A 254 20.07 1.25 1.77
C THR A 254 19.22 2.16 0.89
N ASP A 255 18.19 1.62 0.23
CA ASP A 255 17.30 2.37 -0.65
C ASP A 255 16.32 3.24 0.16
N VAL A 256 15.71 2.68 1.22
CA VAL A 256 14.82 3.41 2.15
C VAL A 256 15.60 4.50 2.89
N ALA A 257 16.77 4.16 3.45
CA ALA A 257 17.64 5.11 4.14
C ALA A 257 18.03 6.29 3.21
N SER A 258 18.35 6.00 1.95
CA SER A 258 18.73 7.02 0.97
C SER A 258 17.57 7.97 0.62
N ARG A 259 16.35 7.45 0.47
CA ARG A 259 15.14 8.28 0.24
C ARG A 259 14.83 9.16 1.45
N LEU A 260 14.90 8.62 2.67
CA LEU A 260 14.68 9.40 3.89
C LEU A 260 15.76 10.49 4.09
N LYS A 261 17.03 10.18 3.86
CA LYS A 261 18.14 11.17 3.91
C LYS A 261 17.99 12.26 2.85
N MET A 262 17.45 11.95 1.68
CA MET A 262 17.15 12.95 0.65
C MET A 262 16.10 13.95 1.14
N GLN A 263 15.05 13.48 1.81
CA GLN A 263 14.00 14.33 2.39
C GLN A 263 14.51 15.15 3.57
N GLN A 264 15.39 14.59 4.41
CA GLN A 264 16.08 15.33 5.48
C GLN A 264 16.82 16.56 4.95
N LYS A 265 17.57 16.41 3.86
CA LYS A 265 18.29 17.52 3.21
C LYS A 265 17.33 18.57 2.65
N GLN A 266 16.21 18.16 2.04
CA GLN A 266 15.21 19.08 1.53
C GLN A 266 14.54 19.89 2.65
N ALA A 267 14.19 19.24 3.76
CA ALA A 267 13.63 19.89 4.94
C ALA A 267 14.59 20.93 5.55
N GLN A 268 15.88 20.57 5.67
CA GLN A 268 16.92 21.50 6.14
C GLN A 268 17.08 22.72 5.21
N GLN A 269 17.07 22.51 3.89
CA GLN A 269 17.15 23.61 2.92
C GLN A 269 15.94 24.55 3.01
N MET A 270 14.73 24.02 3.17
CA MET A 270 13.53 24.84 3.37
C MET A 270 13.59 25.63 4.67
N SER A 271 14.01 25.02 5.77
CA SER A 271 14.20 25.69 7.06
C SER A 271 15.22 26.83 6.94
N CYS A 272 16.38 26.59 6.30
CA CYS A 272 17.37 27.64 6.05
C CYS A 272 16.81 28.79 5.19
N ARG A 273 15.98 28.50 4.19
CA ARG A 273 15.33 29.53 3.36
C ARG A 273 14.30 30.33 4.16
N LEU A 274 13.52 29.68 5.01
CA LEU A 274 12.55 30.33 5.88
C LEU A 274 13.25 31.22 6.92
N ILE A 275 14.30 30.73 7.56
CA ILE A 275 15.13 31.52 8.49
C ILE A 275 15.72 32.73 7.77
N LYS A 276 16.26 32.57 6.57
CA LYS A 276 16.75 33.70 5.75
C LYS A 276 15.63 34.67 5.38
N PHE A 277 14.43 34.18 5.05
CA PHE A 277 13.27 35.01 4.74
C PHE A 277 12.81 35.82 5.97
N VAL A 278 12.66 35.18 7.13
CA VAL A 278 12.28 35.82 8.39
C VAL A 278 13.34 36.85 8.82
N ASN A 279 14.63 36.52 8.70
CA ASN A 279 15.72 37.46 8.99
C ASN A 279 15.72 38.66 8.01
N ASN A 280 15.45 38.43 6.73
CA ASN A 280 15.35 39.50 5.73
C ASN A 280 14.11 40.39 5.93
N LEU A 281 13.05 39.89 6.57
CA LEU A 281 11.89 40.68 6.96
C LEU A 281 12.09 41.49 8.25
N GLY A 282 13.27 41.43 8.88
CA GLY A 282 13.56 42.17 10.11
C GLY A 282 12.75 41.70 11.33
N MET A 283 12.12 40.52 11.25
CA MET A 283 11.33 39.94 12.33
C MET A 283 12.25 39.24 13.34
N HIS A 284 13.11 39.99 14.03
CA HIS A 284 13.81 39.49 15.20
C HIS A 284 12.89 39.64 16.41
N SER A 285 12.44 38.50 16.93
CA SER A 285 11.56 38.32 18.11
C SER A 285 10.06 38.61 17.92
N MET A 286 9.31 37.57 17.55
CA MET A 286 8.10 37.26 18.30
C MET A 286 8.34 35.91 18.96
N SER A 287 8.58 35.95 20.26
CA SER A 287 8.64 34.76 21.11
C SER A 287 7.27 34.08 21.09
N PHE A 288 7.21 32.85 20.62
CA PHE A 288 6.20 31.87 21.00
C PHE A 288 6.92 30.70 21.65
#